data_AF-A0A7J4ISN0-F1
#
_entry.id   AF-A0A7J4ISN0-F1
#
_cell.length_a   1.000
_cell.length_b   1.000
_cell.length_c   1.000
_cell.angle_alpha   90.00
_cell.angle_beta   90.00
_cell.angle_gamma   90.00
#
_symmetry.space_group_name_H-M   'P 1'
#
loop_
_entity.id
_entity.type
_entity.pdbx_description
1 polymer ?
#
loop_
_entity_poly.entity_id
_entity_poly.type
_entity_poly.pdbx_seq_one_letter_code
_entity_poly.pdbx_strand_id
1 'polypeptide(L)'
;LVAIFDADKEGFLRNERSLLQTIGRASRNQNGRVILYADSISAAMEASIKQTIERRKRQNNYNEENQITPQTIKKAMPVMNSETGDLMAGVAGKGVGGGRRLVAKKPGKKGVEGLAKKFSLGAAAWNTTGSVLDNISQPDWNDESNTLVDENMEQSIENNDDRIKLINRMEREMKAAAARLDFERAAQLRDRIYQLENPTN
;
A
#
# COMPACT_ATOMS: atom_id res chain seq x y z
N LEU A 1 8.98 -7.89 16.22
CA LEU A 1 9.86 -9.07 16.18
C LEU A 1 10.21 -9.33 14.72
N VAL A 2 11.46 -9.69 14.42
CA VAL A 2 11.87 -10.20 13.10
C VAL A 2 12.50 -11.57 13.31
N ALA A 3 12.03 -12.57 12.58
CA ALA A 3 12.59 -13.92 12.61
C ALA A 3 13.21 -14.20 11.23
N ILE A 4 14.46 -14.67 11.22
CA ILE A 4 15.17 -15.06 9.99
C ILE A 4 15.46 -16.55 10.10
N PHE A 5 14.79 -17.34 9.27
CA PHE A 5 15.06 -18.77 9.12
C PHE A 5 16.24 -19.00 8.17
N ASP A 6 16.95 -20.10 8.40
CA ASP A 6 18.13 -20.51 7.63
C ASP A 6 19.13 -19.35 7.51
N ALA A 7 19.51 -18.78 8.65
CA ALA A 7 20.37 -17.60 8.69
C ALA A 7 21.83 -17.91 8.32
N ASP A 8 22.25 -19.17 8.44
CA ASP A 8 23.58 -19.66 8.11
C ASP A 8 23.80 -19.95 6.62
N LYS A 9 22.72 -20.10 5.84
CA LYS A 9 22.81 -20.39 4.40
C LYS A 9 23.38 -19.19 3.66
N GLU A 10 24.63 -19.29 3.23
CA GLU A 10 25.29 -18.22 2.49
C GLU A 10 24.66 -17.99 1.11
N GLY A 11 24.51 -16.72 0.74
CA GLY A 11 23.90 -16.31 -0.52
C GLY A 11 23.44 -14.87 -0.48
N PHE A 12 22.81 -14.41 -1.56
CA PHE A 12 22.38 -13.02 -1.70
C PHE A 12 21.45 -12.56 -0.54
N LEU A 13 20.53 -13.43 -0.10
CA LEU A 13 19.56 -13.12 0.95
C LEU A 13 20.14 -13.15 2.37
N ARG A 14 21.37 -13.66 2.54
CA ARG A 14 22.03 -13.90 3.84
C ARG A 14 23.46 -13.38 3.89
N ASN A 15 23.81 -12.51 2.95
CA ASN A 15 25.04 -11.74 3.07
C ASN A 15 24.91 -10.70 4.21
N GLU A 16 26.04 -10.14 4.64
CA GLU A 16 26.12 -9.19 5.74
C GLU A 16 25.13 -8.02 5.56
N ARG A 17 25.06 -7.45 4.34
CA ARG A 17 24.21 -6.30 4.02
C ARG A 17 22.72 -6.63 4.13
N SER A 18 22.30 -7.77 3.60
CA SER A 18 20.92 -8.25 3.61
C SER A 18 20.46 -8.56 5.04
N LEU A 19 21.32 -9.21 5.83
CA LEU A 19 21.04 -9.47 7.25
C LEU A 19 20.89 -8.16 8.02
N LEU A 20 21.80 -7.20 7.84
CA LEU A 20 21.74 -5.91 8.53
C LEU A 20 20.49 -5.10 8.15
N GLN A 21 20.09 -5.10 6.88
CA GLN A 21 18.85 -4.45 6.43
C GLN A 21 17.60 -5.08 7.02
N THR A 22 17.60 -6.41 7.16
CA THR A 22 16.49 -7.19 7.72
C THR A 22 16.41 -6.97 9.24
N ILE A 23 17.53 -7.04 9.94
CA ILE A 23 17.66 -6.68 11.38
C ILE A 23 17.15 -5.26 11.61
N GLY A 24 17.52 -4.32 10.73
CA GLY A 24 17.10 -2.92 10.80
C GLY A 24 15.59 -2.70 10.70
N ARG A 25 14.80 -3.68 10.24
CA ARG A 25 13.33 -3.59 10.30
C ARG A 25 12.82 -3.58 11.74
N ALA A 26 13.50 -4.27 12.66
CA ALA A 26 13.12 -4.35 14.07
C ALA A 26 13.45 -3.10 14.88
N SER A 27 14.37 -2.23 14.42
CA SER A 27 14.88 -1.10 15.21
C SER A 27 13.90 0.06 15.38
N ARG A 28 12.75 0.02 14.70
CA ARG A 28 11.71 1.05 14.80
C ARG A 28 10.84 0.93 16.05
N ASN A 29 11.04 -0.11 16.85
CA ASN A 29 10.28 -0.40 18.06
C ASN A 29 11.22 -0.49 19.27
N GLN A 30 10.81 0.06 20.40
CA GLN A 30 11.56 -0.01 21.67
C GLN A 30 11.86 -1.47 22.08
N ASN A 31 10.89 -2.37 21.90
CA ASN A 31 11.02 -3.81 22.18
C ASN A 31 11.44 -4.60 20.92
N GLY A 32 12.14 -3.95 19.99
CA GLY A 32 12.64 -4.56 18.76
C GLY A 32 13.61 -5.72 19.04
N ARG A 33 13.18 -6.94 18.75
CA ARG A 33 14.00 -8.16 18.84
C ARG A 33 14.12 -8.84 17.48
N VAL A 34 15.28 -9.44 17.24
CA VAL A 34 15.57 -10.29 16.08
C VAL A 34 16.00 -11.68 16.57
N ILE A 35 15.50 -12.72 15.92
CA ILE A 35 15.89 -14.12 16.16
C ILE A 35 16.42 -14.68 14.84
N LEU A 36 17.63 -15.23 14.88
CA LEU A 36 18.31 -15.88 13.77
C LEU A 36 18.29 -17.39 14.05
N TYR A 37 17.57 -18.15 13.25
CA TYR A 37 17.58 -19.61 13.32
C TYR A 37 18.64 -20.14 12.36
N ALA A 38 19.59 -20.90 12.89
CA ALA A 38 20.72 -21.44 12.15
C ALA A 38 21.34 -22.61 12.93
N ASP A 39 22.02 -23.51 12.22
CA ASP A 39 22.77 -24.59 12.83
C ASP A 39 24.17 -24.13 13.24
N SER A 40 24.73 -23.14 12.54
CA SER A 40 26.05 -22.58 12.78
C SER A 40 26.08 -21.06 12.59
N ILE A 41 27.16 -20.40 13.03
CA ILE A 41 27.36 -18.96 12.82
C ILE A 41 28.21 -18.77 11.56
N SER A 42 27.62 -18.22 10.51
CA SER A 42 28.34 -17.84 9.29
C SER A 42 29.13 -16.53 9.47
N ALA A 43 30.10 -16.27 8.59
CA ALA A 43 30.87 -15.03 8.63
C ALA A 43 29.99 -13.77 8.45
N ALA A 44 28.96 -13.87 7.62
CA ALA A 44 27.97 -12.80 7.42
C ALA A 44 27.12 -12.55 8.68
N MET A 45 26.75 -13.61 9.40
CA MET A 45 26.06 -13.49 10.69
C MET A 45 26.96 -12.82 11.72
N GLU A 46 28.20 -13.28 11.88
CA GLU A 46 29.14 -12.71 12.84
C GLU A 46 29.36 -11.21 12.60
N ALA A 47 29.65 -10.82 11.34
CA ALA A 47 29.84 -9.42 10.97
C ALA A 47 28.60 -8.57 11.26
N SER A 48 27.41 -9.05 10.89
CA SER A 48 26.15 -8.31 11.10
C SER A 48 25.77 -8.20 12.58
N ILE A 49 26.00 -9.25 13.39
CA ILE A 49 25.77 -9.25 14.84
C ILE A 49 26.73 -8.27 15.51
N LYS A 50 28.03 -8.33 15.18
CA LYS A 50 29.05 -7.42 15.73
C LYS A 50 28.70 -5.97 15.46
N GLN A 51 28.38 -5.62 14.21
CA GLN A 51 27.98 -4.26 13.87
C GLN A 51 26.70 -3.82 14.60
N THR A 52 25.73 -4.73 14.78
CA THR A 52 24.49 -4.42 15.51
C THR A 52 24.77 -4.13 16.99
N ILE A 53 25.62 -4.92 17.63
CA ILE A 53 26.02 -4.73 19.03
C ILE A 53 26.79 -3.42 19.19
N GLU A 54 27.77 -3.15 18.33
CA GLU A 54 28.56 -1.91 18.36
C GLU A 54 27.68 -0.66 18.18
N ARG A 55 26.70 -0.70 17.26
CA ARG A 55 25.73 0.39 17.07
C ARG A 55 24.86 0.58 18.31
N ARG A 56 24.34 -0.52 18.88
CA ARG A 56 23.50 -0.46 20.08
C ARG A 56 24.28 0.07 21.28
N LYS A 57 25.54 -0.32 21.45
CA LYS A 57 26.41 0.21 22.52
C LYS A 57 26.57 1.73 22.39
N ARG A 58 26.88 2.23 21.19
CA ARG A 58 26.99 3.68 20.96
C ARG A 58 25.69 4.43 21.22
N GLN A 59 24.56 3.85 20.82
CA GLN A 59 23.23 4.41 21.08
C GLN A 59 22.90 4.45 22.58
N ASN A 60 23.21 3.38 23.31
CA ASN A 60 22.96 3.33 24.75
C ASN A 60 23.81 4.34 25.51
N ASN A 61 25.11 4.41 25.22
CA ASN A 61 25.99 5.41 25.83
C ASN A 61 25.49 6.84 25.56
N TYR A 62 25.10 7.13 24.32
CA TYR A 62 24.51 8.43 23.97
C TYR A 62 23.20 8.69 24.73
N ASN A 63 22.34 7.69 24.87
CA ASN A 63 21.10 7.83 25.61
C ASN A 63 21.34 8.07 27.11
N GLU A 64 22.33 7.42 27.71
CA GLU A 64 22.72 7.61 29.12
C GLU A 64 23.30 9.01 29.35
N GLU A 65 24.23 9.45 28.50
CA GLU A 65 24.84 10.77 28.56
C GLU A 65 23.81 11.91 28.40
N ASN A 66 22.79 11.70 27.56
CA ASN A 66 21.76 12.70 27.25
C ASN A 66 20.43 12.46 27.98
N GLN A 67 20.35 11.48 28.88
CA GLN A 67 19.14 11.11 29.64
C GLN A 67 17.91 10.84 28.75
N ILE A 68 18.11 10.22 27.58
CA ILE A 68 17.05 9.94 26.60
C ILE A 68 16.44 8.57 26.87
N THR A 69 15.13 8.53 27.12
CA THR A 69 14.37 7.28 27.16
C THR A 69 13.88 6.89 25.76
N PRO A 70 14.25 5.71 25.22
CA PRO A 70 13.81 5.29 23.88
C PRO A 70 12.29 5.08 23.83
N GLN A 71 11.62 5.68 22.85
CA GLN A 71 10.19 5.55 22.63
C GLN A 71 9.87 5.16 21.18
N THR A 72 8.78 4.43 20.98
CA THR A 72 8.33 4.02 19.64
C THR A 72 7.59 5.18 18.95
N ILE A 73 8.02 5.53 17.74
CA ILE A 73 7.38 6.59 16.94
C ILE A 73 6.00 6.12 16.48
N LYS A 74 4.95 6.89 16.80
CA LYS A 74 3.59 6.69 16.27
C LYS A 74 3.45 7.47 14.96
N LYS A 75 3.49 6.78 13.81
CA LYS A 75 3.25 7.39 12.49
C LYS A 75 1.79 7.16 12.08
N ALA A 76 1.09 8.22 11.70
CA ALA A 76 -0.26 8.10 11.15
C ALA A 76 -0.23 7.39 9.79
N MET A 77 -1.28 6.62 9.51
CA MET A 77 -1.48 6.04 8.18
C MET A 77 -1.68 7.15 7.16
N PRO A 78 -1.10 7.04 5.95
CA PRO A 78 -1.45 7.95 4.86
C PRO A 78 -2.95 7.82 4.59
N VAL A 79 -3.67 8.93 4.68
CA VAL A 79 -5.10 8.96 4.35
C VAL A 79 -5.24 9.09 2.84
N MET A 80 -6.12 8.28 2.24
CA MET A 80 -6.53 8.47 0.84
C MET A 80 -7.00 9.91 0.66
N ASN A 81 -6.48 10.58 -0.38
CA ASN A 81 -6.61 12.01 -0.71
C ASN A 81 -5.59 12.99 -0.07
N SER A 82 -4.62 12.57 0.76
CA SER A 82 -3.55 13.51 1.20
C SER A 82 -2.47 13.79 0.14
N GLU A 83 -2.39 12.98 -0.91
CA GLU A 83 -1.33 13.08 -1.94
C GLU A 83 -1.60 14.14 -3.00
N THR A 84 -2.85 14.62 -3.16
CA THR A 84 -3.12 15.73 -4.09
C THR A 84 -2.51 17.04 -3.62
N GLY A 85 -2.39 17.25 -2.30
CA GLY A 85 -1.76 18.44 -1.74
C GLY A 85 -0.23 18.45 -1.86
N ASP A 86 0.41 17.29 -1.67
CA ASP A 86 1.88 17.18 -1.63
C ASP A 86 2.51 17.00 -3.04
N LEU A 87 1.80 16.35 -3.97
CA LEU A 87 2.22 16.29 -5.38
C LEU A 87 2.01 17.64 -6.10
N MET A 88 0.97 18.42 -5.75
CA MET A 88 0.80 19.80 -6.21
C MET A 88 1.85 20.76 -5.64
N ALA A 89 2.53 20.42 -4.53
CA ALA A 89 3.62 21.23 -3.99
C ALA A 89 4.85 21.26 -4.92
N GLY A 90 4.96 20.31 -5.86
CA GLY A 90 5.97 20.32 -6.92
C GLY A 90 5.67 21.29 -8.08
N VAL A 91 4.42 21.76 -8.22
CA VAL A 91 3.97 22.68 -9.26
C VAL A 91 3.52 23.99 -8.60
N ALA A 92 4.50 24.84 -8.26
CA ALA A 92 4.28 26.23 -7.87
C ALA A 92 3.22 26.44 -6.77
N GLY A 93 3.39 25.77 -5.62
CA GLY A 93 2.57 25.98 -4.42
C GLY A 93 3.40 26.44 -3.22
N LYS A 94 2.80 27.28 -2.37
CA LYS A 94 3.33 27.65 -1.05
C LYS A 94 3.33 26.38 -0.18
N GLY A 95 4.51 25.83 0.12
CA GLY A 95 4.62 24.70 1.04
C GLY A 95 4.03 25.06 2.41
N VAL A 96 3.62 24.04 3.16
CA VAL A 96 2.94 24.18 4.47
C VAL A 96 3.69 25.10 5.46
N GLY A 97 5.01 25.27 5.31
CA GLY A 97 5.86 26.19 6.08
C GLY A 97 5.96 27.63 5.55
N GLY A 98 5.10 28.07 4.64
CA GLY A 98 4.91 29.49 4.30
C GLY A 98 5.99 30.20 3.46
N GLY A 99 7.14 29.57 3.18
CA GLY A 99 8.19 30.14 2.33
C GLY A 99 7.90 29.95 0.83
N ARG A 100 7.91 31.04 0.05
CA ARG A 100 7.89 30.97 -1.42
C ARG A 100 9.27 30.53 -1.92
N ARG A 101 9.36 29.39 -2.61
CA ARG A 101 10.56 29.03 -3.38
C ARG A 101 10.45 29.66 -4.77
N LEU A 102 11.40 30.51 -5.12
CA LEU A 102 11.53 31.07 -6.46
C LEU A 102 11.98 29.96 -7.41
N VAL A 103 11.09 29.49 -8.29
CA VAL A 103 11.47 28.73 -9.47
C VAL A 103 10.98 29.50 -10.69
N ALA A 104 11.90 29.82 -11.60
CA ALA A 104 11.60 30.56 -12.82
C ALA A 104 10.62 29.76 -13.70
N LYS A 105 9.56 30.42 -14.16
CA LYS A 105 8.57 29.85 -15.08
C LYS A 105 9.23 29.61 -16.44
N LYS A 106 9.29 28.36 -16.90
CA LYS A 106 9.78 28.01 -18.24
C LYS A 106 8.88 28.68 -19.30
N PRO A 107 9.43 29.32 -20.34
CA PRO A 107 8.61 29.98 -21.36
C PRO A 107 7.79 28.92 -22.12
N GLY A 108 6.48 29.14 -22.24
CA GLY A 108 5.58 28.23 -22.92
C GLY A 108 5.92 28.12 -24.41
N LYS A 109 6.15 26.90 -24.90
CA LYS A 109 6.21 26.62 -26.34
C LYS A 109 4.79 26.77 -26.91
N LYS A 110 4.51 27.90 -27.55
CA LYS A 110 3.35 28.03 -28.45
C LYS A 110 3.67 27.27 -29.75
N GLY A 111 3.37 25.99 -29.76
CA GLY A 111 3.38 25.15 -30.95
C GLY A 111 2.01 25.12 -31.65
N VAL A 112 1.98 24.44 -32.79
CA VAL A 112 0.83 24.22 -33.70
C VAL A 112 -0.47 23.73 -33.05
N GLU A 113 -0.42 23.14 -31.85
CA GLU A 113 -1.60 22.74 -31.09
C GLU A 113 -2.50 23.91 -30.67
N GLY A 114 -1.91 25.10 -30.44
CA GLY A 114 -2.67 26.32 -30.13
C GLY A 114 -3.46 26.86 -31.33
N LEU A 115 -3.05 26.52 -32.55
CA LEU A 115 -3.73 26.89 -33.79
C LEU A 115 -4.97 26.02 -34.02
N ALA A 116 -4.87 24.71 -33.79
CA ALA A 116 -6.00 23.77 -33.92
C ALA A 116 -7.18 24.13 -33.01
N LYS A 117 -6.90 24.57 -31.78
CA LYS A 117 -7.92 24.98 -30.80
C LYS A 117 -8.61 26.31 -31.14
N LYS A 118 -7.96 27.17 -31.93
CA LYS A 118 -8.46 28.50 -32.30
C LYS A 118 -9.37 28.47 -33.52
N PHE A 119 -9.21 27.48 -34.39
CA PHE A 119 -9.93 27.39 -35.67
C PHE A 119 -11.05 26.34 -35.68
N SER A 120 -11.32 25.66 -34.55
CA SER A 120 -12.44 24.71 -34.39
C SER A 120 -12.63 23.75 -35.58
N LEU A 121 -11.53 23.29 -36.17
CA LEU A 121 -11.55 22.35 -37.28
C LEU A 121 -11.77 20.94 -36.72
N GLY A 122 -13.04 20.53 -36.70
CA GLY A 122 -13.50 19.15 -36.89
C GLY A 122 -12.79 18.05 -36.10
N ALA A 123 -13.17 17.89 -34.83
CA ALA A 123 -13.12 16.59 -34.14
C ALA A 123 -14.46 16.36 -33.43
N ALA A 124 -15.56 16.54 -34.16
CA ALA A 124 -16.89 16.15 -33.74
C ALA A 124 -17.14 14.71 -34.16
N ALA A 125 -16.95 13.75 -33.25
CA ALA A 125 -17.41 12.38 -33.46
C ALA A 125 -17.62 11.56 -32.17
N TRP A 126 -17.77 12.17 -30.98
CA TRP A 126 -17.96 11.41 -29.73
C TRP A 126 -19.01 12.10 -28.84
N ASN A 127 -20.27 11.67 -29.02
CA ASN A 127 -21.46 11.70 -28.16
C ASN A 127 -21.83 12.97 -27.35
N THR A 128 -22.98 13.56 -27.71
CA THR A 128 -23.69 14.61 -26.95
C THR A 128 -24.85 14.03 -26.13
N THR A 129 -24.53 13.26 -25.09
CA THR A 129 -25.49 12.90 -24.04
C THR A 129 -24.79 13.02 -22.69
N GLY A 130 -25.29 13.91 -21.83
CA GLY A 130 -24.69 14.31 -20.56
C GLY A 130 -24.88 13.29 -19.42
N SER A 131 -24.63 12.02 -19.68
CA SER A 131 -24.61 10.95 -18.69
C SER A 131 -23.20 10.36 -18.65
N VAL A 132 -22.47 10.62 -17.57
CA VAL A 132 -21.13 10.03 -17.32
C VAL A 132 -21.23 8.50 -17.10
N LEU A 133 -22.45 7.95 -16.99
CA LEU A 133 -22.70 6.53 -16.81
C LEU A 133 -22.65 5.71 -18.11
N ASP A 134 -22.80 6.34 -19.29
CA ASP A 134 -23.00 5.59 -20.54
C ASP A 134 -21.68 5.15 -21.21
N ASN A 135 -20.52 5.62 -20.71
CA ASN A 135 -19.19 5.32 -21.28
C ASN A 135 -18.37 4.29 -20.49
N ILE A 136 -18.94 3.70 -19.43
CA ILE A 136 -18.30 2.57 -18.76
C ILE A 136 -18.93 1.32 -19.35
N SER A 137 -18.26 0.80 -20.38
CA SER A 137 -18.38 -0.58 -20.83
C SER A 137 -18.28 -1.46 -19.58
N GLN A 138 -19.43 -1.93 -19.12
CA GLN A 138 -19.47 -3.03 -18.19
C GLN A 138 -18.89 -4.22 -18.97
N PRO A 139 -17.84 -4.90 -18.47
CA PRO A 139 -17.45 -6.15 -19.08
C PRO A 139 -18.65 -7.11 -19.04
N ASP A 140 -18.94 -7.78 -20.17
CA ASP A 140 -20.08 -8.68 -20.44
C ASP A 140 -20.30 -9.84 -19.45
N TRP A 141 -19.56 -9.90 -18.35
CA TRP A 141 -19.66 -10.93 -17.31
C TRP A 141 -20.74 -10.62 -16.27
N ASN A 142 -21.48 -9.51 -16.42
CA ASN A 142 -22.37 -8.99 -15.37
C ASN A 142 -23.88 -9.16 -15.62
N ASP A 143 -24.32 -9.60 -16.79
CA ASP A 143 -25.76 -9.73 -17.09
C ASP A 143 -26.29 -11.18 -17.04
N GLU A 144 -25.45 -12.21 -17.10
CA GLU A 144 -25.91 -13.62 -16.96
C GLU A 144 -25.99 -14.11 -15.51
N SER A 145 -25.58 -13.31 -14.52
CA SER A 145 -25.62 -13.71 -13.11
C SER A 145 -26.85 -13.21 -12.34
N ASN A 146 -27.74 -12.44 -12.99
CA ASN A 146 -28.83 -11.73 -12.30
C ASN A 146 -30.24 -12.27 -12.58
N THR A 147 -30.36 -13.43 -13.26
CA THR A 147 -31.66 -14.08 -13.58
C THR A 147 -31.79 -15.51 -13.07
N LEU A 148 -30.90 -15.96 -12.18
CA LEU A 148 -31.07 -17.17 -11.39
C LEU A 148 -30.82 -16.85 -9.91
N VAL A 149 -31.72 -16.05 -9.33
CA VAL A 149 -31.93 -16.08 -7.88
C VAL A 149 -32.64 -17.39 -7.58
N ASP A 150 -31.86 -18.46 -7.58
CA ASP A 150 -32.32 -19.76 -7.08
C ASP A 150 -32.30 -19.65 -5.55
N GLU A 151 -33.47 -19.56 -4.94
CA GLU A 151 -33.68 -19.30 -3.50
C GLU A 151 -33.19 -20.44 -2.58
N ASN A 152 -32.37 -21.39 -3.08
CA ASN A 152 -32.00 -22.63 -2.40
C ASN A 152 -30.50 -22.98 -2.47
N MET A 153 -29.59 -22.03 -2.18
CA MET A 153 -28.16 -22.34 -1.98
C MET A 153 -27.69 -21.99 -0.56
N GLU A 154 -28.42 -22.49 0.44
CA GLU A 154 -27.95 -22.53 1.84
C GLU A 154 -27.28 -23.88 2.19
N GLN A 155 -26.91 -24.69 1.19
CA GLN A 155 -26.33 -26.01 1.43
C GLN A 155 -24.79 -26.00 1.38
N SER A 156 -24.22 -26.13 2.58
CA SER A 156 -22.90 -26.68 2.92
C SER A 156 -21.70 -26.16 2.11
N ILE A 157 -21.15 -25.02 2.54
CA ILE A 157 -19.78 -24.62 2.21
C ILE A 157 -18.82 -25.49 3.05
N GLU A 158 -18.63 -26.76 2.68
CA GLU A 158 -17.66 -27.64 3.34
C GLU A 158 -16.23 -27.53 2.75
N ASN A 159 -16.08 -26.98 1.54
CA ASN A 159 -14.78 -26.85 0.88
C ASN A 159 -14.10 -25.51 1.19
N ASN A 160 -12.95 -25.57 1.86
CA ASN A 160 -12.11 -24.40 2.19
C ASN A 160 -11.70 -23.61 0.93
N ASP A 161 -11.42 -24.30 -0.18
CA ASP A 161 -11.00 -23.68 -1.43
C ASP A 161 -12.08 -22.79 -2.08
N ASP A 162 -13.34 -23.21 -2.04
CA ASP A 162 -14.43 -22.45 -2.65
C ASP A 162 -14.79 -21.22 -1.83
N ARG A 163 -14.65 -21.32 -0.50
CA ARG A 163 -14.74 -20.19 0.42
C ARG A 163 -13.64 -19.15 0.16
N ILE A 164 -12.40 -19.58 -0.05
CA ILE A 164 -11.28 -18.68 -0.41
C ILE A 164 -11.55 -17.97 -1.74
N LYS A 165 -12.05 -18.68 -2.75
CA LYS A 165 -12.43 -18.07 -4.05
C LYS A 165 -13.53 -17.03 -3.89
N LEU A 166 -14.54 -17.32 -3.07
CA LEU A 166 -15.65 -16.42 -2.79
C LEU A 166 -15.19 -15.15 -2.06
N ILE A 167 -14.34 -15.29 -1.02
CA ILE A 167 -13.75 -14.16 -0.29
C ILE A 167 -12.94 -13.27 -1.25
N ASN A 168 -12.09 -13.85 -2.10
CA ASN A 168 -11.32 -13.09 -3.08
C ASN A 168 -12.20 -12.33 -4.08
N ARG A 169 -13.34 -12.90 -4.49
CA ARG A 169 -14.31 -12.23 -5.37
C ARG A 169 -14.95 -11.04 -4.66
N MET A 170 -15.45 -11.25 -3.44
CA MET A 170 -16.06 -10.17 -2.63
C MET A 170 -15.06 -9.06 -2.30
N GLU A 171 -13.79 -9.39 -2.05
CA GLU A 171 -12.75 -8.38 -1.76
C GLU A 171 -12.49 -7.48 -2.98
N ARG A 172 -12.49 -8.05 -4.19
CA ARG A 172 -12.38 -7.27 -5.43
C ARG A 172 -13.58 -6.35 -5.62
N GLU A 173 -14.78 -6.87 -5.37
CA GLU A 173 -16.02 -6.09 -5.48
C GLU A 173 -16.08 -4.97 -4.44
N MET A 174 -15.67 -5.24 -3.19
CA MET A 174 -15.55 -4.26 -2.12
C MET A 174 -14.59 -3.14 -2.50
N LYS A 175 -13.42 -3.48 -3.05
CA LYS A 175 -12.43 -2.49 -3.53
C LYS A 175 -12.97 -1.68 -4.72
N ALA A 176 -13.71 -2.30 -5.63
CA ALA A 176 -14.34 -1.61 -6.75
C ALA A 176 -15.44 -0.63 -6.29
N ALA A 177 -16.29 -1.04 -5.34
CA ALA A 177 -17.29 -0.18 -4.72
C ALA A 177 -16.64 1.00 -3.97
N ALA A 178 -15.57 0.73 -3.20
CA ALA A 178 -14.81 1.78 -2.53
C ALA A 178 -14.16 2.78 -3.51
N ALA A 179 -13.66 2.30 -4.65
CA ALA A 179 -13.11 3.16 -5.71
C ALA A 179 -14.19 4.04 -6.36
N ARG A 180 -15.44 3.58 -6.41
CA ARG A 180 -16.61 4.34 -6.89
C ARG A 180 -17.25 5.25 -5.84
N LEU A 181 -16.72 5.26 -4.61
CA LEU A 181 -17.26 5.98 -3.44
C LEU A 181 -18.60 5.42 -2.92
N ASP A 182 -18.95 4.19 -3.30
CA ASP A 182 -20.14 3.48 -2.82
C ASP A 182 -19.84 2.79 -1.47
N PHE A 183 -19.70 3.60 -0.42
CA PHE A 183 -19.26 3.11 0.90
C PHE A 183 -20.27 2.18 1.59
N GLU A 184 -21.56 2.32 1.33
CA GLU A 184 -22.60 1.44 1.89
C GLU A 184 -22.44 0.00 1.38
N ARG A 185 -22.27 -0.16 0.06
CA ARG A 185 -22.01 -1.47 -0.56
C ARG A 185 -20.68 -2.04 -0.11
N ALA A 186 -19.63 -1.21 -0.04
CA ALA A 186 -18.33 -1.65 0.45
C ALA A 186 -18.38 -2.11 1.92
N ALA A 187 -19.16 -1.44 2.77
CA ALA A 187 -19.35 -1.83 4.17
C ALA A 187 -20.08 -3.19 4.29
N GLN A 188 -21.16 -3.39 3.53
CA GLN A 188 -21.89 -4.67 3.50
C GLN A 188 -20.99 -5.83 3.07
N LEU A 189 -20.18 -5.64 2.02
CA LEU A 189 -19.23 -6.64 1.53
C LEU A 189 -18.15 -6.94 2.56
N ARG A 190 -17.64 -5.92 3.26
CA ARG A 190 -16.67 -6.08 4.35
C ARG A 190 -17.24 -6.93 5.48
N ASP A 191 -18.45 -6.63 5.93
CA ASP A 191 -19.09 -7.35 7.03
C ASP A 191 -19.38 -8.82 6.64
N ARG A 192 -19.75 -9.05 5.37
CA ARG A 192 -19.94 -10.40 4.84
C ARG A 192 -18.64 -11.18 4.71
N ILE A 193 -17.54 -10.54 4.27
CA ILE A 193 -16.19 -11.14 4.28
C ILE A 193 -15.82 -11.52 5.72
N TYR A 194 -16.06 -10.63 6.69
CA TYR A 194 -15.73 -10.89 8.09
C TYR A 194 -16.49 -12.09 8.67
N GLN A 195 -17.79 -12.22 8.38
CA GLN A 195 -18.60 -13.38 8.76
C GLN A 195 -18.08 -14.67 8.10
N LEU A 196 -17.69 -14.59 6.83
CA LEU A 196 -17.11 -15.72 6.12
C LEU A 196 -15.67 -15.99 6.52
N GLU A 197 -14.92 -15.12 7.18
CA GLU A 197 -13.57 -15.43 7.69
C GLU A 197 -13.63 -16.02 9.10
N ASN A 198 -14.55 -15.51 9.93
CA ASN A 198 -14.76 -15.94 11.30
C ASN A 198 -16.14 -16.59 11.45
N PRO A 199 -16.37 -17.79 10.89
CA PRO A 199 -17.55 -18.57 11.22
C PRO A 199 -17.44 -18.84 12.72
N THR A 200 -18.38 -18.29 13.46
CA THR A 200 -18.55 -18.57 14.88
C THR A 200 -18.47 -20.09 15.08
N ASN A 201 -17.49 -20.55 15.88
CA ASN A 201 -17.60 -21.84 16.56
C ASN A 201 -18.77 -21.77 17.55
#